data_AF-A0A0F8VH56-F1
#
_entry.id   AF-A0A0F8VH56-F1
#
_cell.length_a   1.000
_cell.length_b   1.000
_cell.length_c   1.000
_cell.angle_alpha   90.00
_cell.angle_beta   90.00
_cell.angle_gamma   90.00
#
_symmetry.space_group_name_H-M   'P 1'
#
loop_
_entity.id
_entity.type
_entity.pdbx_description
1 polymer ?
#
loop_
_entity_poly.entity_id
_entity_poly.type
_entity_poly.pdbx_seq_one_letter_code
_entity_poly.pdbx_strand_id
1 'polypeptide(L)'
;CSGEQDRFWEMHDTLFQNSKDFSVPALNRYAQGIGLDGDRFKNCMQSGKYADRIEKEIAEGTKAGVRGTPSFFVGQSGSGETITGTIVRGAQPMARFRQVIEKLLKDTGAAQSSQPKP
;
A
#
# COMPACT_ATOMS: atom_id res chain seq x y z
N CYS A 1 -13.11 -4.02 -6.31
CA CYS A 1 -13.82 -5.31 -6.31
C CYS A 1 -14.01 -5.86 -4.90
N SER A 2 -12.96 -6.35 -4.20
CA SER A 2 -13.11 -6.83 -2.80
C SER A 2 -13.34 -5.69 -1.81
N GLY A 3 -12.65 -4.55 -1.99
CA GLY A 3 -12.87 -3.36 -1.15
C GLY A 3 -14.24 -2.71 -1.32
N GLU A 4 -14.99 -2.98 -2.39
CA GLU A 4 -16.39 -2.52 -2.54
C GLU A 4 -17.40 -3.39 -1.77
N GLN A 5 -16.90 -4.47 -1.19
CA GLN A 5 -17.63 -5.44 -0.39
C GLN A 5 -17.00 -5.53 1.01
N ASP A 6 -16.24 -4.52 1.43
CA ASP A 6 -15.62 -4.37 2.75
C ASP A 6 -14.64 -5.50 3.16
N ARG A 7 -14.10 -6.26 2.19
CA ARG A 7 -13.13 -7.35 2.44
C ARG A 7 -11.80 -7.14 1.74
N PHE A 8 -11.31 -5.91 1.75
CA PHE A 8 -10.03 -5.59 1.12
C PHE A 8 -8.88 -6.38 1.76
N TRP A 9 -8.78 -6.35 3.09
CA TRP A 9 -7.66 -6.94 3.82
C TRP A 9 -7.67 -8.46 3.77
N GLU A 10 -8.84 -9.09 3.87
CA GLU A 10 -8.95 -10.55 3.77
C GLU A 10 -8.58 -11.04 2.38
N MET A 11 -8.95 -10.30 1.32
CA MET A 11 -8.51 -10.61 -0.04
C MET A 11 -7.01 -10.40 -0.19
N HIS A 12 -6.49 -9.27 0.29
CA HIS A 12 -5.06 -8.98 0.28
C HIS A 12 -4.25 -10.13 0.90
N ASP A 13 -4.59 -10.52 2.13
CA ASP A 13 -3.88 -11.58 2.86
C ASP A 13 -4.01 -12.93 2.16
N THR A 14 -5.19 -13.24 1.63
CA THR A 14 -5.41 -14.47 0.85
C THR A 14 -4.51 -14.53 -0.38
N LEU A 15 -4.34 -13.42 -1.10
CA LEU A 15 -3.48 -13.37 -2.29
C LEU A 15 -2.00 -13.50 -1.94
N PHE A 16 -1.55 -12.90 -0.84
CA PHE A 16 -0.17 -13.07 -0.37
C PHE A 16 0.13 -14.51 0.05
N GLN A 17 -0.83 -15.20 0.64
CA GLN A 17 -0.71 -16.62 1.02
C GLN A 17 -0.79 -17.57 -0.19
N ASN A 18 -1.48 -17.16 -1.27
CA ASN A 18 -1.75 -18.00 -2.45
C ASN A 18 -1.09 -17.46 -3.73
N SER A 19 0.15 -16.99 -3.62
CA SER A 19 0.90 -16.32 -4.69
C SER A 19 1.28 -17.17 -5.92
N LYS A 20 0.79 -18.41 -6.00
CA LYS A 20 1.09 -19.36 -7.08
C LYS A 20 0.11 -19.27 -8.25
N ASP A 21 -1.12 -18.83 -8.02
CA ASP A 21 -2.18 -18.82 -9.04
C ASP A 21 -3.06 -17.58 -8.89
N PHE A 22 -2.94 -16.68 -9.85
CA PHE A 22 -3.76 -15.47 -9.99
C PHE A 22 -4.65 -15.50 -11.23
N SER A 23 -4.94 -16.69 -11.77
CA SER A 23 -5.93 -16.84 -12.83
C SER A 23 -7.30 -16.34 -12.35
N VAL A 24 -8.12 -15.79 -13.25
CA VAL A 24 -9.48 -15.30 -12.92
C VAL A 24 -10.32 -16.35 -12.18
N PRO A 25 -10.32 -17.65 -12.56
CA PRO A 25 -11.01 -18.68 -11.78
C PRO A 25 -10.49 -18.81 -10.34
N ALA A 26 -9.17 -18.76 -10.14
CA ALA A 26 -8.57 -18.84 -8.81
C ALA A 26 -8.93 -17.63 -7.94
N LEU A 27 -8.80 -16.43 -8.50
CA LEU A 27 -9.18 -15.18 -7.81
C LEU A 27 -10.65 -15.20 -7.39
N ASN A 28 -11.55 -15.73 -8.23
CA ASN A 28 -12.95 -15.87 -7.89
C ASN A 28 -13.19 -16.90 -6.77
N ARG A 29 -12.48 -18.03 -6.78
CA ARG A 29 -12.54 -19.02 -5.68
C ARG A 29 -12.04 -18.41 -4.36
N TYR A 30 -10.95 -17.65 -4.39
CA TYR A 30 -10.45 -16.96 -3.20
C TYR A 30 -11.46 -15.95 -2.67
N ALA A 31 -12.09 -15.18 -3.56
CA ALA A 31 -13.14 -14.24 -3.19
C ALA A 31 -14.30 -14.93 -2.47
N GLN A 32 -14.82 -16.02 -3.04
CA GLN A 32 -15.89 -16.81 -2.44
C GLN A 32 -15.47 -17.40 -1.08
N GLY A 33 -14.22 -17.87 -0.97
CA GLY A 33 -13.68 -18.46 0.27
C GLY A 33 -13.64 -17.49 1.46
N ILE A 34 -13.51 -16.18 1.20
CA ILE A 34 -13.56 -15.14 2.23
C ILE A 34 -14.96 -14.51 2.38
N GLY A 35 -15.99 -15.08 1.74
CA GLY A 35 -17.37 -14.63 1.85
C GLY A 35 -17.70 -13.40 1.01
N LEU A 36 -17.02 -13.18 -0.11
CA LEU A 36 -17.45 -12.23 -1.14
C LEU A 36 -18.53 -12.85 -2.04
N ASP A 37 -19.40 -12.01 -2.59
CA ASP A 37 -20.22 -12.38 -3.74
C ASP A 37 -19.30 -12.57 -4.96
N GLY A 38 -19.22 -13.83 -5.41
CA GLY A 38 -18.37 -14.22 -6.52
C GLY A 38 -18.79 -13.62 -7.86
N ASP A 39 -20.08 -13.52 -8.15
CA ASP A 39 -20.55 -12.96 -9.42
C ASP A 39 -20.30 -11.45 -9.47
N ARG A 40 -20.56 -10.75 -8.36
CA ARG A 40 -20.23 -9.32 -8.23
C ARG A 40 -18.72 -9.09 -8.33
N PHE A 41 -17.90 -9.93 -7.70
CA PHE A 41 -16.44 -9.84 -7.76
C PHE A 41 -15.92 -10.08 -9.18
N LYS A 42 -16.36 -11.15 -9.82
CA LYS A 42 -16.00 -11.52 -11.20
C LYS A 42 -16.39 -10.42 -12.19
N ASN A 43 -17.62 -9.89 -12.10
CA ASN A 43 -18.07 -8.82 -12.98
C ASN A 43 -17.24 -7.55 -12.80
N CYS A 44 -16.89 -7.19 -11.56
CA CYS A 44 -16.00 -6.05 -11.30
C CYS A 44 -14.59 -6.22 -11.90
N MET A 45 -14.03 -7.43 -11.80
CA MET A 45 -12.71 -7.73 -12.37
C MET A 45 -12.74 -7.70 -13.90
N GLN A 46 -13.77 -8.31 -14.51
CA GLN A 46 -13.91 -8.42 -15.96
C GLN A 46 -14.24 -7.08 -16.63
N SER A 47 -14.91 -6.17 -15.93
CA SER A 47 -15.23 -4.85 -16.49
C SER A 47 -14.01 -3.92 -16.57
N GLY A 48 -12.87 -4.31 -16.00
CA GLY A 48 -11.68 -3.45 -15.96
C GLY A 48 -11.88 -2.15 -15.18
N LYS A 49 -12.88 -2.08 -14.27
CA LYS A 49 -13.34 -0.84 -13.60
C LYS A 49 -12.22 -0.01 -12.97
N TYR A 50 -11.15 -0.66 -12.53
CA TYR A 50 -10.04 -0.05 -11.82
C TYR A 50 -8.73 -0.02 -12.62
N ALA A 51 -8.72 -0.48 -13.87
CA ALA A 51 -7.50 -0.60 -14.69
C ALA A 51 -6.77 0.74 -14.84
N ASP A 52 -7.46 1.78 -15.33
CA ASP A 52 -6.90 3.12 -15.51
C ASP A 52 -6.35 3.71 -14.21
N ARG A 53 -7.05 3.47 -13.10
CA ARG A 53 -6.60 3.92 -11.77
C ARG A 53 -5.32 3.20 -11.36
N ILE A 54 -5.25 1.88 -11.56
CA ILE A 54 -4.06 1.08 -11.26
C ILE A 54 -2.87 1.56 -12.10
N GLU A 55 -3.06 1.81 -13.39
CA GLU A 55 -2.00 2.32 -14.28
C GLU A 55 -1.50 3.70 -13.84
N LYS A 56 -2.43 4.58 -13.45
CA LYS A 56 -2.08 5.90 -12.91
C LYS A 56 -1.27 5.79 -11.61
N GLU A 57 -1.71 4.96 -10.67
CA GLU A 57 -1.01 4.74 -9.38
C GLU A 57 0.37 4.10 -9.60
N ILE A 58 0.54 3.19 -10.57
CA ILE A 58 1.85 2.63 -10.97
C ILE A 58 2.77 3.74 -11.50
N ALA A 59 2.25 4.62 -12.37
CA ALA A 59 3.02 5.73 -12.93
C ALA A 59 3.43 6.74 -11.84
N GLU A 60 2.54 7.04 -10.90
CA GLU A 60 2.82 7.90 -9.74
C GLU A 60 3.89 7.29 -8.84
N GLY A 61 3.79 6.00 -8.51
CA GLY A 61 4.81 5.29 -7.74
C GLY A 61 6.18 5.33 -8.43
N THR A 62 6.21 5.14 -9.76
CA THR A 62 7.44 5.22 -10.55
C THR A 62 8.06 6.62 -10.50
N LYS A 63 7.23 7.68 -10.65
CA LYS A 63 7.66 9.08 -10.51
C LYS A 63 8.17 9.39 -9.10
N ALA A 64 7.55 8.82 -8.07
CA ALA A 64 7.99 8.91 -6.68
C ALA A 64 9.25 8.07 -6.39
N GLY A 65 9.79 7.39 -7.41
CA GLY A 65 11.05 6.65 -7.35
C GLY A 65 10.90 5.22 -6.86
N VAL A 66 9.71 4.62 -6.84
CA VAL A 66 9.54 3.17 -6.63
C VAL A 66 10.15 2.42 -7.82
N ARG A 67 11.03 1.46 -7.53
CA ARG A 67 11.74 0.66 -8.55
C ARG A 67 11.49 -0.84 -8.44
N GLY A 68 10.69 -1.25 -7.47
CA GLY A 68 10.42 -2.64 -7.15
C GLY A 68 9.66 -2.77 -5.83
N THR A 69 9.14 -3.95 -5.57
CA THR A 69 8.35 -4.26 -4.37
C THR A 69 9.10 -5.22 -3.43
N PRO A 70 8.89 -5.11 -2.10
CA PRO A 70 8.17 -4.03 -1.45
C PRO A 70 9.01 -2.73 -1.40
N SER A 71 8.34 -1.58 -1.42
CA SER A 71 8.92 -0.26 -1.17
C SER A 71 8.00 0.51 -0.22
N PHE A 72 8.58 1.22 0.74
CA PHE A 72 7.83 1.92 1.79
C PHE A 72 8.28 3.37 1.87
N PHE A 73 7.31 4.28 2.03
CA PHE A 73 7.57 5.67 2.40
C PHE A 73 7.32 5.79 3.91
N VAL A 74 8.35 6.16 4.67
CA VAL A 74 8.27 6.30 6.12
C VAL A 74 8.57 7.75 6.47
N GLY A 75 7.60 8.44 7.05
CA GLY A 75 7.67 9.89 7.23
C GLY A 75 6.43 10.45 7.91
N GLN A 76 6.37 11.77 7.97
CA GLN A 76 5.19 12.49 8.41
C GLN A 76 4.34 12.89 7.21
N SER A 77 3.03 12.69 7.32
CA SER A 77 2.07 13.27 6.39
C SER A 77 2.11 14.79 6.53
N GLY A 78 2.43 15.48 5.44
CA GLY A 78 2.36 16.93 5.35
C GLY A 78 0.96 17.41 4.98
N SER A 79 0.86 18.65 4.51
CA SER A 79 -0.38 19.16 3.90
C SER A 79 -0.63 18.47 2.55
N GLY A 80 -1.83 17.94 2.36
CA GLY A 80 -2.21 17.24 1.12
C GLY A 80 -1.59 15.84 1.02
N GLU A 81 -1.09 15.48 -0.16
CA GLU A 81 -0.58 14.12 -0.48
C GLU A 81 0.93 13.96 -0.26
N THR A 82 1.60 14.94 0.37
CA THR A 82 3.06 14.91 0.53
C THR A 82 3.47 14.17 1.79
N ILE A 83 4.47 13.28 1.67
CA ILE A 83 5.17 12.69 2.81
C ILE A 83 6.58 13.26 2.89
N THR A 84 6.94 13.88 4.01
CA THR A 84 8.33 14.26 4.30
C THR A 84 8.97 13.12 5.08
N GLY A 85 9.97 12.46 4.48
CA GLY A 85 10.58 11.30 5.13
C GLY A 85 11.58 10.55 4.27
N THR A 86 11.73 9.27 4.56
CA THR A 86 12.70 8.35 3.95
C THR A 86 12.01 7.23 3.19
N ILE A 87 12.54 6.88 2.02
CA ILE A 87 12.12 5.68 1.28
C ILE A 87 12.93 4.47 1.78
N VAL A 88 12.25 3.44 2.25
CA VAL A 88 12.84 2.14 2.60
C VAL A 88 12.57 1.15 1.47
N ARG A 89 13.63 0.67 0.82
CA ARG A 89 13.55 -0.16 -0.40
C ARG A 89 13.80 -1.63 -0.09
N GLY A 90 12.98 -2.50 -0.67
CA GLY A 90 13.09 -3.95 -0.54
C GLY A 90 12.54 -4.47 0.78
N ALA A 91 12.53 -5.80 0.91
CA ALA A 91 12.16 -6.49 2.13
C ALA A 91 13.28 -6.31 3.18
N GLN A 92 13.14 -5.27 4.02
CA GLN A 92 14.10 -4.97 5.06
C GLN A 92 13.68 -5.58 6.42
N PRO A 93 14.63 -5.91 7.32
CA PRO A 93 14.30 -6.34 8.67
C PRO A 93 13.60 -5.25 9.48
N MET A 94 12.81 -5.63 10.48
CA MET A 94 12.12 -4.68 11.39
C MET A 94 13.07 -3.66 12.04
N ALA A 95 14.31 -4.06 12.33
CA ALA A 95 15.34 -3.18 12.89
C ALA A 95 15.60 -1.95 11.99
N ARG A 96 15.56 -2.12 10.66
CA ARG A 96 15.75 -1.02 9.71
C ARG A 96 14.62 0.00 9.80
N PHE A 97 13.38 -0.47 9.90
CA PHE A 97 12.21 0.40 10.07
C PHE A 97 12.27 1.16 11.39
N ARG A 98 12.58 0.47 12.49
CA ARG A 98 12.75 1.11 13.81
C ARG A 98 13.77 2.25 13.75
N GLN A 99 14.95 1.98 13.19
CA GLN A 99 16.01 2.98 13.06
C GLN A 99 15.55 4.22 12.27
N VAL A 100 14.82 4.02 11.18
CA VAL A 100 14.30 5.13 10.35
C VAL A 100 13.28 5.96 11.13
N ILE A 101 12.33 5.30 11.80
CA ILE A 101 11.28 5.97 12.58
C ILE A 101 11.88 6.75 13.74
N GLU A 102 12.78 6.15 14.52
CA GLU A 102 13.45 6.82 15.64
C GLU A 102 14.25 8.04 15.20
N LYS A 103 14.93 7.96 14.04
CA LYS A 103 15.62 9.10 13.45
C LYS A 103 14.64 10.23 13.12
N LEU A 104 13.56 9.92 12.42
CA LEU A 104 12.55 10.92 12.02
C LEU A 104 11.92 11.60 13.24
N LEU A 105 11.61 10.85 14.30
CA LEU A 105 11.06 11.41 15.53
C LEU A 105 12.02 12.38 16.24
N LYS A 106 13.33 12.07 16.25
CA LYS A 106 14.35 12.98 16.81
C LYS A 106 14.48 14.26 16.00
N ASP A 107 14.50 14.13 14.67
CA ASP A 107 14.62 15.27 13.76
C ASP A 107 13.40 16.21 13.86
N THR A 108 12.19 15.66 14.03
CA THR A 108 10.97 16.45 14.30
C THR A 108 11.03 17.15 15.66
N GLY A 109 11.49 16.47 16.72
CA GLY A 109 11.60 17.07 18.06
C GLY A 109 12.59 18.24 18.11
N ALA A 110 13.70 18.15 17.36
CA ALA A 110 14.65 19.25 17.21
C ALA A 110 14.05 20.43 16.45
N ALA A 111 13.27 20.19 15.38
CA ALA A 111 12.62 21.22 14.59
C ALA A 111 11.49 21.98 15.32
N GLN A 112 10.87 21.37 16.34
CA GLN A 112 9.85 22.04 17.17
C GLN A 112 10.46 22.88 18.31
N SER A 113 11.71 22.61 18.70
CA SER A 113 12.42 23.38 19.74
C SER A 113 13.06 24.69 19.25
N SER A 114 13.05 24.95 17.93
CA SER A 114 13.64 26.13 17.30
C SER A 114 12.61 27.18 16.84
N GLN A 115 11.32 27.01 17.15
CA GLN A 115 10.33 28.08 16.95
C GLN A 115 10.48 29.13 18.06
N PRO A 116 10.61 30.43 17.73
CA PRO A 116 10.68 31.48 18.74
C PRO A 116 9.37 31.53 19.51
N LYS A 117 9.48 31.34 20.84
CA LYS A 117 8.39 31.55 21.80
C LYS A 117 7.94 33.02 21.74
N PRO A 118 6.63 33.32 21.73
CA PRO A 118 6.13 34.70 21.79
C PRO A 118 6.51 35.39 23.10
#